data_AF-A0A957HB54-F1
#
_entry.id   AF-A0A957HB54-F1
#
_cell.length_a   1.000
_cell.length_b   1.000
_cell.length_c   1.000
_cell.angle_alpha   90.00
_cell.angle_beta   90.00
_cell.angle_gamma   90.00
#
_symmetry.space_group_name_H-M   'P 1'
#
loop_
_entity.id
_entity.type
_entity.pdbx_description
1 polymer ?
#
loop_
_entity_poly.entity_id
_entity_poly.type
_entity_poly.pdbx_seq_one_letter_code
_entity_poly.pdbx_strand_id
1 'polypeptide(L)'
;MEDFEIQHIDRNITEYKAHIELGKAFSRLASNRDFKKLVLDGYFKDEAIRLVHLLSHPSFDTDSKRAPVITQMDSIGCFSQFLRTIEHNAVLAEKSLVEAEELREALLAGEEM
;
A
#
# COMPACT_ATOMS: atom_id res chain seq x y z
N MET A 1 23.86 11.55 -24.24
CA MET A 1 22.45 11.91 -23.93
C MET A 1 21.71 10.64 -23.57
N GLU A 2 21.90 9.56 -24.33
CA GLU A 2 21.41 8.19 -24.05
C GLU A 2 21.88 7.61 -22.71
N ASP A 3 23.15 7.76 -22.32
CA ASP A 3 23.64 7.27 -21.01
C ASP A 3 22.86 7.85 -19.80
N PHE A 4 22.41 9.10 -19.88
CA PHE A 4 21.56 9.69 -18.83
C PHE A 4 20.15 9.09 -18.82
N GLU A 5 19.60 8.76 -19.99
CA GLU A 5 18.29 8.11 -20.12
C GLU A 5 18.33 6.67 -19.60
N ILE A 6 19.38 5.91 -19.92
CA ILE A 6 19.58 4.55 -19.41
C ILE A 6 19.72 4.57 -17.88
N GLN A 7 20.53 5.47 -17.32
CA GLN A 7 20.64 5.61 -15.86
C GLN A 7 19.30 5.98 -15.20
N HIS A 8 18.49 6.82 -15.85
CA HIS A 8 17.16 7.16 -15.36
C HIS A 8 16.23 5.93 -15.37
N ILE A 9 16.26 5.14 -16.44
CA ILE A 9 15.47 3.91 -16.56
C ILE A 9 15.91 2.87 -15.52
N ASP A 10 17.21 2.69 -15.30
CA ASP A 10 17.76 1.78 -14.29
C ASP A 10 17.31 2.13 -12.86
N ARG A 11 17.25 3.42 -12.55
CA ARG A 11 16.68 3.88 -11.28
C ARG A 11 15.21 3.52 -11.17
N ASN A 12 14.41 3.79 -12.20
CA ASN A 12 12.98 3.47 -12.21
C ASN A 12 12.74 1.97 -12.06
N ILE A 13 13.50 1.13 -12.77
CA ILE A 13 13.46 -0.34 -12.64
C ILE A 13 13.70 -0.77 -11.19
N THR A 14 14.67 -0.14 -10.52
CA THR A 14 14.98 -0.43 -9.11
C THR A 14 13.81 -0.06 -8.19
N GLU A 15 13.17 1.10 -8.41
CA GLU A 15 12.00 1.54 -7.66
C GLU A 15 10.78 0.62 -7.90
N TYR A 16 10.52 0.22 -9.14
CA TYR A 16 9.44 -0.71 -9.47
C TYR A 16 9.65 -2.06 -8.80
N LYS A 17 10.87 -2.61 -8.84
CA LYS A 17 11.23 -3.85 -8.15
C LYS A 17 10.98 -3.75 -6.63
N ALA A 18 11.29 -2.61 -6.01
CA ALA A 18 11.00 -2.39 -4.59
C ALA A 18 9.49 -2.39 -4.28
N HIS A 19 8.67 -1.75 -5.12
CA HIS A 19 7.21 -1.76 -4.97
C HIS A 19 6.62 -3.17 -5.12
N ILE A 20 7.10 -3.94 -6.10
CA ILE A 20 6.69 -5.33 -6.33
C ILE A 20 7.01 -6.20 -5.12
N GLU A 21 8.24 -6.12 -4.59
CA GLU A 21 8.64 -6.92 -3.42
C GLU A 21 7.84 -6.56 -2.16
N LEU A 22 7.53 -5.28 -1.97
CA LEU A 22 6.65 -4.85 -0.88
C LEU A 22 5.22 -5.39 -1.06
N GLY A 23 4.68 -5.36 -2.28
CA GLY A 23 3.38 -5.95 -2.61
C GLY A 23 3.33 -7.46 -2.33
N LYS A 24 4.38 -8.20 -2.73
CA LYS A 24 4.51 -9.63 -2.42
C LYS A 24 4.58 -9.89 -0.92
N ALA A 25 5.32 -9.07 -0.17
CA ALA A 25 5.38 -9.17 1.29
C ALA A 25 4.00 -8.96 1.91
N PHE A 26 3.27 -7.95 1.46
CA PHE A 26 1.90 -7.70 1.92
C PHE A 26 0.96 -8.86 1.55
N SER A 27 1.01 -9.38 0.33
CA SER A 27 0.17 -10.52 -0.10
C SER A 27 0.38 -11.78 0.77
N ARG A 28 1.64 -12.08 1.14
CA ARG A 28 1.94 -13.17 2.09
C ARG A 28 1.34 -12.91 3.48
N LEU A 29 1.40 -11.67 3.98
CA LEU A 29 0.78 -11.31 5.25
C LEU A 29 -0.74 -11.35 5.16
N ALA A 30 -1.35 -10.78 4.13
CA ALA A 30 -2.80 -10.72 3.95
C ALA A 30 -3.43 -12.11 3.81
N SER A 31 -2.68 -13.09 3.27
CA SER A 31 -3.12 -14.48 3.19
C SER A 31 -2.89 -15.28 4.49
N ASN A 32 -2.01 -14.82 5.38
CA ASN A 32 -1.70 -15.46 6.65
C ASN A 32 -2.92 -15.47 7.60
N ARG A 33 -3.21 -16.63 8.19
CA ARG A 33 -4.38 -16.83 9.07
C ARG A 33 -4.38 -15.90 10.29
N ASP A 34 -3.23 -15.72 10.93
CA ASP A 34 -3.15 -14.95 12.17
C ASP A 34 -3.21 -13.44 11.88
N PHE A 35 -2.66 -13.00 10.73
CA PHE A 35 -2.86 -11.64 10.24
C PHE A 35 -4.34 -11.35 9.93
N LYS A 36 -5.04 -12.26 9.24
CA LYS A 36 -6.48 -12.14 9.01
C LYS A 36 -7.25 -11.98 10.31
N LYS A 37 -6.97 -12.85 11.29
CA LYS A 37 -7.63 -12.82 12.60
C LYS A 37 -7.36 -11.52 13.36
N LEU A 38 -6.10 -11.08 13.45
CA LEU A 38 -5.73 -9.94 14.28
C LEU A 38 -6.05 -8.61 13.62
N VAL A 39 -5.75 -8.46 12.33
CA VAL A 39 -5.82 -7.17 11.64
C VAL A 39 -7.12 -7.04 10.86
N LEU A 40 -7.49 -8.01 10.04
CA LEU A 40 -8.68 -7.86 9.19
C LEU A 40 -9.97 -8.03 10.00
N ASP A 41 -10.08 -9.13 10.76
CA ASP A 41 -11.25 -9.39 11.60
C ASP A 41 -11.19 -8.54 12.89
N GLY A 42 -10.09 -8.59 13.63
CA GLY A 42 -9.96 -7.87 14.90
C GLY A 42 -9.97 -6.34 14.74
N TYR A 43 -9.01 -5.78 14.01
CA TYR A 43 -8.83 -4.32 13.96
C TYR A 43 -9.72 -3.62 12.93
N PHE A 44 -9.85 -4.15 11.70
CA PHE A 44 -10.62 -3.49 10.65
C PHE A 44 -12.13 -3.70 10.75
N LYS A 45 -12.58 -4.79 11.35
CA LYS A 45 -14.01 -5.12 11.47
C LYS A 45 -14.52 -4.96 12.89
N ASP A 46 -14.06 -5.80 13.82
CA ASP A 46 -14.65 -5.87 15.16
C ASP A 46 -14.40 -4.58 15.95
N GLU A 47 -13.19 -4.03 15.89
CA GLU A 47 -12.87 -2.77 16.57
C GLU A 47 -13.61 -1.57 15.95
N ALA A 48 -13.73 -1.51 14.61
CA ALA A 48 -14.51 -0.48 13.94
C ALA A 48 -15.98 -0.51 14.40
N ILE A 49 -16.59 -1.69 14.50
CA ILE A 49 -17.94 -1.88 15.03
C ILE A 49 -18.02 -1.44 16.49
N ARG A 50 -17.05 -1.84 17.31
CA ARG A 50 -16.99 -1.46 18.74
C ARG A 50 -16.93 0.05 18.92
N LEU A 51 -16.14 0.77 18.11
CA LEU A 51 -16.00 2.22 18.16
C LEU A 51 -17.31 2.93 17.76
N VAL A 52 -18.03 2.41 16.76
CA VAL A 52 -19.35 2.93 16.38
C VAL A 52 -20.34 2.82 17.54
N HIS A 53 -20.40 1.66 18.21
CA HIS A 53 -21.27 1.49 19.38
C HIS A 53 -20.83 2.36 20.57
N LEU A 54 -19.52 2.57 20.75
CA LEU A 54 -18.99 3.43 21.80
C LEU A 54 -19.48 4.88 21.66
N LEU A 55 -19.64 5.38 20.44
CA LEU A 55 -20.20 6.70 20.17
C LEU A 55 -21.68 6.84 20.59
N SER A 56 -22.41 5.74 20.80
CA SER A 56 -23.78 5.78 21.30
C SER A 56 -23.86 5.78 22.83
N HIS A 57 -22.73 5.59 23.53
CA HIS A 57 -22.73 5.51 24.98
C HIS A 57 -22.92 6.90 25.62
N PRO A 58 -23.74 7.07 26.67
CA PRO A 58 -24.02 8.37 27.29
C PRO A 58 -22.77 9.13 27.78
N SER A 59 -21.70 8.41 28.10
CA SER A 59 -20.41 9.03 28.47
C SER A 59 -19.73 9.80 27.32
N PHE A 60 -20.20 9.67 26.09
CA PHE A 60 -19.68 10.33 24.87
C PHE A 60 -20.71 11.31 24.28
N ASP A 61 -21.41 12.01 25.16
CA ASP A 61 -22.47 12.98 24.88
C ASP A 61 -21.99 14.32 24.31
N THR A 62 -20.69 14.63 24.43
CA THR A 62 -20.10 15.86 23.92
C THR A 62 -19.04 15.61 22.86
N ASP A 63 -18.87 16.55 21.94
CA ASP A 63 -17.91 16.45 20.84
C ASP A 63 -16.47 16.23 21.33
N SER A 64 -16.06 16.91 22.41
CA SER A 64 -14.73 16.74 23.00
C SER A 64 -14.46 15.31 23.47
N LYS A 65 -15.48 14.60 23.96
CA LYS A 65 -15.34 13.19 24.37
C LYS A 65 -15.42 12.23 23.19
N ARG A 66 -16.16 12.59 22.14
CA ARG A 66 -16.30 11.81 20.89
C ARG A 66 -15.06 11.88 20.01
N ALA A 67 -14.36 13.01 19.99
CA ALA A 67 -13.24 13.26 19.10
C ALA A 67 -12.16 12.15 19.13
N PRO A 68 -11.69 11.66 20.30
CA PRO A 68 -10.71 10.56 20.33
C PRO A 68 -11.22 9.24 19.74
N VAL A 69 -12.52 8.97 19.82
CA VAL A 69 -13.12 7.76 19.23
C VAL A 69 -13.16 7.88 17.71
N ILE A 70 -13.54 9.06 17.21
CA ILE A 70 -13.53 9.36 15.77
C ILE A 70 -12.12 9.26 15.20
N THR A 71 -11.11 9.83 15.89
CA THR A 71 -9.70 9.72 15.45
C THR A 71 -9.22 8.27 15.38
N GLN A 72 -9.71 7.38 16.26
CA GLN A 72 -9.40 5.95 16.17
C GLN A 72 -10.08 5.29 14.97
N MET A 73 -11.30 5.70 14.62
CA MET A 73 -11.97 5.22 13.41
C MET A 73 -11.22 5.68 12.15
N ASP A 74 -10.76 6.94 12.12
CA ASP A 74 -9.96 7.48 11.03
C ASP A 74 -8.65 6.70 10.87
N SER A 75 -7.97 6.37 11.97
CA SER A 75 -6.71 5.63 11.93
C SER A 75 -6.88 4.21 11.34
N ILE A 76 -7.99 3.53 11.62
CA ILE A 76 -8.37 2.26 10.97
C ILE A 76 -8.48 2.47 9.46
N GLY A 77 -9.21 3.50 9.03
CA GLY A 77 -9.38 3.83 7.61
C GLY A 77 -8.06 4.16 6.92
N CYS A 78 -7.24 5.01 7.53
CA CYS A 78 -5.92 5.39 7.01
C CYS A 78 -5.00 4.17 6.88
N PHE A 79 -4.98 3.27 7.87
CA PHE A 79 -4.15 2.07 7.79
C PHE A 79 -4.65 1.12 6.69
N SER A 80 -5.97 0.90 6.58
CA SER A 80 -6.51 0.11 5.47
C SER A 80 -6.17 0.71 4.11
N GLN A 81 -6.23 2.03 3.98
CA GLN A 81 -5.87 2.72 2.73
C GLN A 81 -4.39 2.55 2.40
N PHE A 82 -3.50 2.69 3.39
CA PHE A 82 -2.06 2.45 3.19
C PHE A 82 -1.78 1.05 2.63
N LEU A 83 -2.41 0.01 3.17
CA LEU A 83 -2.25 -1.36 2.68
C LEU A 83 -2.76 -1.53 1.24
N ARG A 84 -3.89 -0.91 0.89
CA ARG A 84 -4.41 -0.91 -0.49
C ARG A 84 -3.48 -0.16 -1.45
N THR A 85 -2.88 0.93 -1.01
CA THR A 85 -1.90 1.67 -1.81
C THR A 85 -0.67 0.81 -2.11
N ILE A 86 -0.19 0.00 -1.15
CA ILE A 86 0.89 -0.96 -1.41
C ILE A 86 0.51 -1.95 -2.52
N GLU A 87 -0.68 -2.55 -2.43
CA GLU A 87 -1.17 -3.50 -3.42
C GLU A 87 -1.33 -2.86 -4.81
N HIS A 88 -1.93 -1.66 -4.86
CA HIS A 88 -2.11 -0.92 -6.10
C HIS A 88 -0.76 -0.56 -6.76
N ASN A 89 0.18 -0.04 -5.97
CA ASN A 89 1.50 0.34 -6.46
C ASN A 89 2.28 -0.86 -6.97
N ALA A 90 2.16 -2.03 -6.34
CA ALA A 90 2.79 -3.25 -6.82
C ALA A 90 2.24 -3.67 -8.20
N VAL A 91 0.92 -3.68 -8.37
CA VAL A 91 0.27 -4.01 -9.66
C VAL A 91 0.66 -3.02 -10.76
N LEU A 92 0.74 -1.73 -10.43
CA LEU A 92 1.19 -0.72 -11.39
C LEU A 92 2.67 -0.93 -11.75
N ALA A 93 3.52 -1.16 -10.75
CA ALA A 93 4.95 -1.38 -10.92
C ALA A 93 5.27 -2.63 -11.75
N GLU A 94 4.49 -3.71 -11.65
CA GLU A 94 4.66 -4.89 -12.51
C GLU A 94 4.52 -4.56 -13.99
N LYS A 95 3.55 -3.73 -14.35
CA LYS A 95 3.35 -3.29 -15.75
C LYS A 95 4.46 -2.36 -16.20
N SER A 96 4.76 -1.34 -15.38
CA SER A 96 5.79 -0.35 -15.70
C SER A 96 7.19 -0.95 -15.75
N LEU A 97 7.46 -2.02 -15.00
CA LEU A 97 8.74 -2.71 -15.05
C LEU A 97 8.97 -3.35 -16.43
N VAL A 98 7.96 -4.02 -16.99
CA VAL A 98 8.05 -4.64 -18.32
C VAL A 98 8.35 -3.59 -19.38
N GLU A 99 7.58 -2.50 -19.39
CA GLU A 99 7.77 -1.39 -20.34
C GLU A 99 9.17 -0.75 -20.20
N ALA A 100 9.67 -0.61 -18.97
CA ALA A 100 10.99 -0.04 -18.71
C ALA A 100 12.13 -0.97 -19.14
N GLU A 101 12.01 -2.28 -18.91
CA GLU A 101 13.00 -3.27 -19.35
C GLU A 101 13.05 -3.34 -20.89
N GLU A 102 11.91 -3.37 -21.57
CA GLU A 102 11.84 -3.33 -23.05
C GLU A 102 12.47 -2.06 -23.64
N LEU A 103 12.17 -0.90 -23.06
CA LEU A 103 12.75 0.37 -23.52
C LEU A 103 14.27 0.40 -23.32
N ARG A 104 14.75 -0.09 -22.18
CA ARG A 104 16.19 -0.17 -21.88
C ARG A 104 16.92 -1.07 -22.88
N GLU A 105 16.37 -2.23 -23.19
CA GLU A 105 16.95 -3.16 -24.16
C GLU A 105 16.99 -2.55 -25.57
N ALA A 106 15.92 -1.85 -25.97
CA ALA A 106 15.88 -1.16 -27.26
C ALA A 106 16.95 -0.07 -27.40
N LEU A 107 17.20 0.72 -26.33
CA LEU A 107 18.23 1.75 -26.31
C LEU A 107 19.64 1.14 -26.40
N LEU A 108 19.93 0.11 -25.60
CA LEU A 108 21.22 -0.58 -25.63
C LEU A 108 21.52 -1.22 -26.99
N ALA A 109 20.51 -1.85 -27.62
CA ALA A 109 20.67 -2.42 -28.95
C ALA A 109 20.89 -1.35 -30.05
N GLY A 110 20.38 -0.13 -29.83
CA GLY A 110 20.62 1.02 -30.71
C GLY A 110 22.03 1.61 -30.59
N GLU A 111 22.67 1.51 -29.43
CA GLU A 111 24.07 1.94 -29.20
C GLU A 111 25.10 0.99 -29.83
N GLU A 112 24.75 -0.28 -30.07
CA GLU A 112 25.63 -1.30 -30.66
C GLU A 112 25.67 -1.29 -32.20
N MET A 113 24.83 -0.50 -32.87
CA MET A 113 24.76 -0.35 -34.35
C MET A 113 25.47 0.92 -34.86
#